data_AF-A0A7C7P6D8-F1
#
_entry.id   AF-A0A7C7P6D8-F1
#
_cell.length_a   1.000
_cell.length_b   1.000
_cell.length_c   1.000
_cell.angle_alpha   90.00
_cell.angle_beta   90.00
_cell.angle_gamma   90.00
#
_symmetry.space_group_name_H-M   'P 1'
#
loop_
_entity.id
_entity.type
_entity.pdbx_description
1 polymer ?
#
loop_
_entity_poly.entity_id
_entity_poly.type
_entity_poly.pdbx_seq_one_letter_code
_entity_poly.pdbx_strand_id
1 'polypeptide(L)'
;MGLTIDEMSIQAKAMAIADVFEALTARDRPYKDGKALSVAMRIMGFMKNDAHVDPFLFELFVQEKIYLKYAEEYLTPEQLDMD
;
A
#
# COMPACT_ATOMS: atom_id res chain seq x y z
N MET A 1 -7.86 -7.74 -22.34
CA MET A 1 -8.65 -6.90 -21.42
C MET A 1 -8.40 -7.43 -20.02
N GLY A 2 -7.98 -6.58 -19.08
CA GLY A 2 -7.79 -6.98 -17.69
C GLY A 2 -9.13 -7.15 -16.97
N LEU A 3 -9.15 -7.88 -15.86
CA LEU A 3 -10.33 -7.98 -14.99
C LEU A 3 -10.60 -6.61 -14.34
N THR A 4 -11.87 -6.26 -14.25
CA THR A 4 -12.31 -5.13 -13.42
C THR A 4 -12.20 -5.49 -11.94
N ILE A 5 -12.09 -4.50 -11.06
CA ILE A 5 -12.00 -4.74 -9.60
C ILE A 5 -13.18 -5.58 -9.11
N ASP A 6 -14.39 -5.36 -9.63
CA ASP A 6 -15.58 -6.09 -9.22
C ASP A 6 -15.56 -7.58 -9.60
N GLU A 7 -14.76 -7.96 -10.60
CA GLU A 7 -14.56 -9.35 -11.01
C GLU A 7 -13.47 -10.05 -10.18
N MET A 8 -12.69 -9.31 -9.39
CA MET A 8 -11.65 -9.86 -8.54
C MET A 8 -12.22 -10.46 -7.25
N SER A 9 -11.68 -11.61 -6.82
CA SER A 9 -11.97 -12.16 -5.50
C SER A 9 -11.47 -11.22 -4.39
N ILE A 10 -12.06 -11.31 -3.21
CA ILE A 10 -11.62 -10.53 -2.04
C ILE A 10 -10.13 -10.75 -1.73
N GLN A 11 -9.63 -11.97 -1.91
CA GLN A 11 -8.21 -12.30 -1.73
C GLN A 11 -7.34 -11.57 -2.76
N ALA A 12 -7.74 -11.56 -4.04
CA ALA A 12 -6.99 -10.88 -5.08
C ALA A 12 -6.96 -9.36 -4.87
N LYS A 13 -8.06 -8.76 -4.40
CA LYS A 13 -8.13 -7.34 -4.06
C LYS A 13 -7.21 -6.99 -2.88
N ALA A 14 -7.21 -7.83 -1.83
CA ALA A 14 -6.33 -7.66 -0.68
C ALA A 14 -4.85 -7.80 -1.07
N MET A 15 -4.51 -8.79 -1.90
CA MET A 15 -3.17 -8.96 -2.46
C MET A 15 -2.73 -7.73 -3.25
N ALA A 16 -3.59 -7.19 -4.11
CA ALA A 16 -3.26 -5.99 -4.89
C ALA A 16 -2.91 -4.78 -4.00
N ILE A 17 -3.60 -4.60 -2.87
CA ILE A 17 -3.26 -3.55 -1.88
C ILE A 17 -1.88 -3.82 -1.28
N ALA A 18 -1.60 -5.05 -0.87
CA ALA A 18 -0.31 -5.44 -0.29
C ALA A 18 0.85 -5.29 -1.27
N ASP A 19 0.71 -5.80 -2.49
CA ASP A 19 1.73 -5.75 -3.55
C ASP A 19 2.08 -4.30 -3.92
N VAL A 20 1.07 -3.44 -4.05
CA VAL A 20 1.28 -2.02 -4.35
C VAL A 20 1.96 -1.30 -3.19
N PHE A 21 1.51 -1.55 -1.95
CA PHE A 21 2.12 -0.94 -0.78
C PHE A 21 3.60 -1.34 -0.67
N GLU A 22 3.88 -2.65 -0.75
CA GLU A 22 5.24 -3.19 -0.73
C GLU A 22 6.08 -2.57 -1.84
N ALA A 23 5.63 -2.55 -3.09
CA ALA A 23 6.38 -1.96 -4.20
C ALA A 23 6.67 -0.45 -4.02
N LEU A 24 5.77 0.28 -3.34
CA LEU A 24 5.99 1.70 -3.05
C LEU A 24 7.06 1.90 -1.97
N THR A 25 7.14 1.00 -0.99
CA THR A 25 8.01 1.12 0.18
C THR A 25 9.30 0.31 0.09
N ALA A 26 9.37 -0.66 -0.83
CA ALA A 26 10.52 -1.53 -1.02
C ALA A 26 11.73 -0.77 -1.57
N ARG A 27 12.92 -1.15 -1.09
CA ARG A 27 14.21 -0.74 -1.65
C ARG A 27 14.58 -1.70 -2.76
N ASP A 28 13.86 -1.64 -3.89
CA ASP A 28 14.11 -2.50 -5.05
C ASP A 28 15.51 -2.30 -5.68
N ARG A 29 16.19 -1.20 -5.34
CA ARG A 29 17.52 -0.87 -5.89
C ARG A 29 18.47 -0.38 -4.80
N PRO A 30 19.76 -0.76 -4.83
CA PRO A 30 20.77 -0.38 -3.82
C PRO A 30 20.95 1.12 -3.62
N TYR A 31 20.52 1.93 -4.59
CA TYR A 31 20.78 3.37 -4.66
C TYR A 31 19.51 4.22 -4.59
N LYS A 32 18.34 3.59 -4.42
CA LYS A 32 17.07 4.32 -4.36
C LYS A 32 16.28 3.79 -3.18
N ASP A 33 16.08 4.69 -2.23
CA ASP A 33 15.25 4.39 -1.09
C ASP A 33 13.80 4.22 -1.53
N GLY A 34 13.12 3.29 -0.87
CA GLY A 34 11.68 3.18 -0.98
C GLY A 34 11.03 4.48 -0.54
N LYS A 35 9.77 4.69 -0.89
CA LYS A 35 9.06 5.91 -0.49
C LYS A 35 8.93 5.94 1.04
N ALA A 36 8.92 7.16 1.59
CA ALA A 36 8.50 7.37 2.97
C ALA A 36 7.03 6.93 3.13
N LEU A 37 6.67 6.49 4.34
CA LEU A 37 5.38 5.91 4.66
C LEU A 37 4.24 6.87 4.29
N SER A 38 4.39 8.16 4.63
CA SER A 38 3.43 9.22 4.28
C SER A 38 3.19 9.33 2.77
N VAL A 39 4.24 9.17 1.96
CA VAL A 39 4.16 9.28 0.50
C VAL A 39 3.50 8.04 -0.09
N ALA A 40 3.82 6.84 0.41
CA ALA A 40 3.17 5.60 -0.02
C ALA A 40 1.66 5.65 0.28
N MET A 41 1.29 6.01 1.52
CA MET A 41 -0.12 6.12 1.92
C MET A 41 -0.88 7.18 1.12
N ARG A 42 -0.24 8.32 0.80
CA ARG A 42 -0.84 9.34 -0.06
C ARG A 42 -1.11 8.82 -1.47
N ILE A 43 -0.17 8.08 -2.07
CA ILE A 43 -0.35 7.48 -3.40
C ILE A 43 -1.50 6.47 -3.39
N MET A 44 -1.55 5.59 -2.39
CA MET A 44 -2.64 4.62 -2.27
C MET A 44 -4.00 5.30 -2.05
N GLY A 45 -4.03 6.41 -1.31
CA GLY A 45 -5.23 7.24 -1.17
C GLY A 45 -5.75 7.77 -2.51
N PHE A 46 -4.85 8.17 -3.43
CA PHE A 46 -5.25 8.52 -4.80
C PHE A 46 -5.72 7.31 -5.59
N MET A 47 -5.03 6.17 -5.49
CA MET A 47 -5.46 4.92 -6.15
C MET A 47 -6.84 4.46 -5.69
N LYS A 48 -7.19 4.67 -4.41
CA LYS A 48 -8.53 4.43 -3.88
C LYS A 48 -9.56 5.30 -4.59
N ASN A 49 -9.29 6.61 -4.68
CA ASN A 49 -10.22 7.59 -5.27
C ASN A 49 -10.41 7.38 -6.78
N ASP A 50 -9.38 6.88 -7.46
CA ASP A 50 -9.41 6.56 -8.89
C ASP A 50 -9.96 5.14 -9.17
N ALA A 51 -10.45 4.43 -8.15
CA ALA A 51 -10.95 3.06 -8.25
C ALA A 51 -9.92 2.08 -8.86
N HIS A 52 -8.64 2.21 -8.49
CA HIS A 52 -7.57 1.27 -8.81
C HIS A 52 -7.38 0.20 -7.71
N VAL A 53 -7.87 0.44 -6.50
CA VAL A 53 -7.92 -0.54 -5.40
C VAL A 53 -9.32 -0.54 -4.79
N ASP A 54 -9.69 -1.65 -4.14
CA ASP A 54 -10.97 -1.76 -3.47
C ASP A 54 -11.04 -0.79 -2.26
N PRO A 55 -12.00 0.14 -2.22
CA PRO A 55 -12.03 1.20 -1.22
C PRO A 55 -12.31 0.66 0.19
N PHE A 56 -13.13 -0.38 0.31
CA PHE A 56 -13.47 -0.97 1.60
C PHE A 56 -12.26 -1.67 2.22
N LEU A 57 -11.54 -2.47 1.42
CA LEU A 57 -10.34 -3.15 1.89
C LEU A 57 -9.20 -2.17 2.19
N PHE A 58 -9.06 -1.09 1.42
CA PHE A 58 -8.06 -0.06 1.73
C PHE A 58 -8.39 0.66 3.05
N GLU A 59 -9.67 1.00 3.28
CA GLU A 59 -10.09 1.60 4.54
C GLU A 59 -9.84 0.67 5.73
N LEU A 60 -10.11 -0.63 5.58
CA LEU A 60 -9.79 -1.63 6.59
C LEU A 60 -8.28 -1.72 6.86
N PHE A 61 -7.46 -1.71 5.81
CA PHE A 61 -6.00 -1.72 5.90
C PHE A 61 -5.45 -0.54 6.72
N VAL A 62 -6.06 0.65 6.57
CA VAL A 62 -5.73 1.85 7.35
C VAL A 62 -6.26 1.77 8.78
N GLN A 63 -7.54 1.44 8.96
CA GLN A 63 -8.20 1.39 10.27
C GLN A 63 -7.53 0.40 11.23
N GLU A 64 -7.17 -0.77 10.72
CA GLU A 64 -6.49 -1.82 11.49
C GLU A 64 -4.98 -1.59 11.64
N LYS A 65 -4.49 -0.45 11.13
CA LYS A 65 -3.07 -0.05 11.13
C LYS A 65 -2.14 -1.13 10.57
N ILE A 66 -2.60 -1.88 9.56
CA ILE A 66 -1.80 -2.96 8.96
C ILE A 66 -0.56 -2.37 8.27
N TYR A 67 -0.73 -1.24 7.58
CA TYR A 67 0.38 -0.50 6.97
C TYR A 67 1.47 -0.14 8.00
N LEU A 68 1.08 0.28 9.20
CA LEU A 68 2.00 0.71 10.25
C LEU A 68 2.72 -0.49 10.86
N LYS A 69 2.01 -1.60 11.13
CA LYS A 69 2.63 -2.84 11.62
C LYS A 69 3.71 -3.36 10.67
N TYR A 70 3.41 -3.40 9.37
CA TYR A 70 4.41 -3.74 8.36
C TYR A 70 5.56 -2.72 8.38
N ALA A 71 5.25 -1.43 8.45
CA ALA A 71 6.25 -0.39 8.39
C ALA A 71 7.24 -0.47 9.55
N GLU A 72 6.76 -0.66 10.78
CA GLU A 72 7.57 -0.83 11.99
C GLU A 72 8.50 -2.06 11.91
N GLU A 73 8.09 -3.11 11.19
CA GLU A 73 8.86 -4.34 11.06
C GLU A 73 9.88 -4.31 9.92
N TYR A 74 9.56 -3.65 8.79
CA TYR A 74 10.32 -3.78 7.55
C TYR A 74 10.93 -2.48 7.01
N LEU A 75 10.43 -1.30 7.38
CA LEU A 75 10.93 -0.04 6.85
C LEU A 75 12.04 0.55 7.72
N THR A 76 12.88 1.37 7.09
CA THR A 76 13.95 2.05 7.82
C THR A 76 13.42 3.25 8.59
N PRO A 77 14.13 3.71 9.64
CA PRO A 77 13.73 4.89 10.40
C PRO A 77 13.50 6.14 9.55
N GLU A 78 14.23 6.30 8.44
CA GLU A 78 14.07 7.44 7.52
C GLU A 78 12.77 7.36 6.70
N GLN A 79 12.21 6.16 6.51
CA GLN A 79 10.94 5.97 5.84
C GLN A 79 9.75 6.07 6.80
N LEU A 80 9.96 5.86 8.10
CA LEU A 80 8.95 5.93 9.16
C LEU A 80 8.70 7.39 9.59
N ASP A 81 8.05 8.15 8.73
CA ASP A 81 7.78 9.58 8.90
C ASP A 81 6.34 9.90 9.38
N MET A 82 5.63 8.89 9.89
CA MET A 82 4.28 9.02 10.43
C MET A 82 4.22 8.44 11.85
N ASP A 83 3.48 9.12 12.72
CA ASP A 83 3.21 8.73 14.12
C ASP A 83 1.92 7.88 14.28
#